data_AF-A0A399SKC8-F1
#
_entry.id   AF-A0A399SKC8-F1
#
_cell.length_a   1.000
_cell.length_b   1.000
_cell.length_c   1.000
_cell.angle_alpha   90.00
_cell.angle_beta   90.00
_cell.angle_gamma   90.00
#
_symmetry.space_group_name_H-M   'P 1'
#
loop_
_entity.id
_entity.type
_entity.pdbx_description
1 polymer ?
#
loop_
_entity_poly.entity_id
_entity_poly.type
_entity_poly.pdbx_seq_one_letter_code
_entity_poly.pdbx_strand_id
1 'polypeptide(L)'
;MFQEVEPDARRNGFNFFFGVMALRVFTLLWLFWTVKKYFLLLQRPLELFWQHNFYLNWLMPELPGKMLFLSITALAAILNLLQLIRLRNSAWLQLPLALCLLWLNLPQWSYGFLSHVNHLFLLAHLFLIFIPLHKHSWRQPDQYTSKAINWFYAGLLFTYTLAGLWKIPSILYKLLTSSPDVHWLHPDGALYNAFVSFRSYDLPLHFTKLFTAVPLVWQASFILTVYVQSISVFAAFRQQLRPWVALFLILFHVVNMLAFQTHFVVAICVLLCLFLPYDLLLPALFRPKSLSGSPHIAATSLERQRNRLSQRHYYLSGILYLPGLRTLAQTLRPFQK
;
A
#
# COMPACT_ATOMS: atom_id res chain seq x y z
N MET A 1 -43.55 -12.53 -1.43
CA MET A 1 -42.57 -11.47 -1.75
C MET A 1 -41.43 -11.63 -0.77
N PHE A 2 -40.42 -12.43 -1.12
CA PHE A 2 -39.23 -12.59 -0.27
C PHE A 2 -38.42 -11.31 -0.42
N GLN A 3 -38.27 -10.53 0.66
CA GLN A 3 -37.23 -9.51 0.69
C GLN A 3 -35.93 -10.25 0.40
N GLU A 4 -35.30 -9.93 -0.74
CA GLU A 4 -33.91 -10.31 -0.96
C GLU A 4 -33.15 -9.79 0.24
N VAL A 5 -32.73 -10.70 1.12
CA VAL A 5 -31.83 -10.39 2.22
C VAL A 5 -30.57 -9.88 1.53
N GLU A 6 -30.44 -8.56 1.50
CA GLU A 6 -29.32 -7.86 0.88
C GLU A 6 -28.06 -8.58 1.35
N PRO A 7 -27.25 -9.16 0.43
CA PRO A 7 -26.17 -10.05 0.79
C PRO A 7 -25.29 -9.35 1.81
N ASP A 8 -25.37 -9.88 3.03
CA ASP A 8 -24.92 -9.30 4.29
C ASP A 8 -23.71 -8.38 4.09
N ALA A 9 -23.90 -7.06 4.23
CA ALA A 9 -22.84 -6.04 4.22
C ALA A 9 -21.74 -6.33 5.28
N ARG A 10 -21.95 -7.34 6.12
CA ARG A 10 -21.00 -7.98 7.05
C ARG A 10 -19.86 -8.76 6.37
N ARG A 11 -19.89 -8.99 5.05
CA ARG A 11 -18.87 -9.79 4.32
C ARG A 11 -17.73 -8.97 3.73
N ASN A 12 -17.39 -7.86 4.38
CA ASN A 12 -16.22 -7.07 4.01
C ASN A 12 -14.99 -7.78 4.58
N GLY A 13 -14.33 -8.59 3.74
CA GLY A 13 -13.10 -9.33 4.05
C GLY A 13 -11.88 -8.45 4.34
N PHE A 14 -12.12 -7.20 4.73
CA PHE A 14 -11.14 -6.20 5.04
C PHE A 14 -11.56 -5.39 6.25
N ASN A 15 -11.04 -5.76 7.43
CA ASN A 15 -11.32 -4.99 8.63
C ASN A 15 -10.41 -3.76 8.72
N PHE A 16 -10.90 -2.65 8.19
CA PHE A 16 -10.17 -1.38 8.14
C PHE A 16 -9.67 -0.92 9.52
N PHE A 17 -10.44 -1.17 10.59
CA PHE A 17 -10.03 -0.79 11.95
C PHE A 17 -8.72 -1.47 12.37
N PHE A 18 -8.61 -2.78 12.17
CA PHE A 18 -7.37 -3.51 12.49
C PHE A 18 -6.22 -3.08 11.60
N GLY A 19 -6.48 -2.77 10.33
CA GLY A 19 -5.45 -2.24 9.44
C GLY A 19 -4.89 -0.90 9.89
N VAL A 20 -5.76 0.00 10.38
CA VAL A 20 -5.32 1.25 11.01
C VAL A 20 -4.54 0.96 12.29
N MET A 21 -5.00 0.07 13.17
CA MET A 21 -4.26 -0.28 14.39
C MET A 21 -2.87 -0.85 14.09
N ALA A 22 -2.75 -1.74 13.11
CA ALA A 22 -1.45 -2.24 12.65
C ALA A 22 -0.58 -1.10 12.11
N LEU A 23 -1.14 -0.19 11.31
CA LEU A 23 -0.42 1.00 10.84
C LEU A 23 0.07 1.87 12.01
N ARG A 24 -0.72 2.05 13.07
CA ARG A 24 -0.31 2.81 14.28
C ARG A 24 0.85 2.15 15.00
N VAL A 25 0.81 0.83 15.18
CA VAL A 25 1.92 0.09 15.80
C VAL A 25 3.17 0.22 14.93
N PHE A 26 3.02 0.05 13.61
CA PHE A 26 4.10 0.25 12.65
C PHE A 26 4.66 1.68 12.70
N THR A 27 3.83 2.70 12.88
CA THR A 27 4.29 4.09 13.05
C THR A 27 5.24 4.25 14.25
N LEU A 28 5.01 3.57 15.37
CA LEU A 28 5.95 3.61 16.52
C LEU A 28 7.30 2.98 16.17
N LEU A 29 7.27 1.83 15.49
CA LEU A 29 8.49 1.16 15.01
C LEU A 29 9.24 2.03 14.00
N TRP A 30 8.50 2.68 13.10
CA TRP A 30 9.04 3.59 12.10
C TRP A 30 9.66 4.83 12.76
N LEU A 31 9.04 5.41 13.80
CA LEU A 31 9.61 6.54 14.55
C LEU A 31 10.96 6.17 15.17
N PHE A 32 11.07 5.00 15.81
CA PHE A 32 12.33 4.50 16.34
C PHE A 32 13.40 4.33 15.25
N TRP A 33 13.03 3.74 14.11
CA TRP A 33 13.93 3.58 12.97
C TRP A 33 14.38 4.93 12.38
N THR A 34 13.45 5.89 12.29
CA THR A 34 13.70 7.25 11.79
C THR A 34 14.66 8.01 12.69
N VAL A 35 14.57 7.86 14.01
CA VAL A 35 15.58 8.39 14.95
C VAL A 35 16.95 7.80 14.70
N LYS A 36 17.06 6.48 14.59
CA LYS A 36 18.34 5.82 14.27
C LYS A 36 18.93 6.33 12.97
N LYS A 37 18.12 6.43 11.91
CA LYS A 37 18.54 6.98 10.63
C LYS A 37 19.02 8.42 10.75
N TYR A 38 18.29 9.26 11.48
CA TYR A 38 18.68 10.65 11.67
C TYR A 38 20.05 10.78 12.37
N PHE A 39 20.33 9.96 13.39
CA PHE A 39 21.67 9.94 14.00
C PHE A 39 22.78 9.51 13.03
N LEU A 40 22.50 8.61 12.08
CA LEU A 40 23.44 8.28 11.00
C LEU A 40 23.60 9.44 10.01
N LEU A 41 22.54 10.18 9.72
CA LEU A 41 22.61 11.36 8.85
C LEU A 41 23.46 12.48 9.46
N LEU A 42 23.45 12.64 10.79
CA LEU A 42 24.31 13.59 11.50
C LEU A 42 25.82 13.28 11.39
N GLN A 43 26.17 12.06 10.98
CA GLN A 43 27.57 11.67 10.73
C GLN A 43 28.01 11.96 9.30
N ARG A 44 27.08 12.35 8.41
CA ARG A 44 27.39 12.67 7.02
C ARG A 44 27.88 14.11 6.89
N PRO A 45 28.75 14.40 5.90
CA PRO A 45 29.12 15.77 5.55
C PRO A 45 27.88 16.64 5.31
N LEU A 46 27.87 17.86 5.84
CA LEU A 46 26.72 18.77 5.74
C LEU A 46 26.48 19.24 4.30
N GLU A 47 27.53 19.23 3.47
CA GLU A 47 27.48 19.58 2.06
C GLU A 47 26.59 18.64 1.24
N LEU A 48 26.33 17.43 1.75
CA LEU A 48 25.41 16.48 1.13
C LEU A 48 23.94 16.75 1.47
N PHE A 49 23.66 17.68 2.39
CA PHE A 49 22.30 18.10 2.71
C PHE A 49 21.85 19.14 1.68
N TRP A 50 20.99 18.70 0.76
CA TRP A 50 20.51 19.52 -0.35
C TRP A 50 18.99 19.45 -0.49
N GLN A 51 18.34 20.60 -0.43
CA GLN A 51 16.90 20.72 -0.61
C GLN A 51 16.55 20.81 -2.10
N HIS A 52 16.11 19.68 -2.66
CA HIS A 52 15.83 19.59 -4.10
C HIS A 52 14.58 20.38 -4.54
N ASN A 53 13.68 20.73 -3.61
CA ASN A 53 12.39 21.34 -3.91
C ASN A 53 12.15 22.60 -3.07
N PHE A 54 11.38 23.56 -3.61
CA PHE A 54 11.08 24.83 -2.93
C PHE A 54 10.46 24.66 -1.53
N TYR A 55 9.59 23.67 -1.33
CA TYR A 55 8.96 23.43 -0.03
C TYR A 55 9.93 22.86 1.00
N LEU A 56 10.97 22.12 0.56
CA LEU A 56 12.04 21.66 1.45
C LEU A 56 12.89 22.85 1.90
N ASN A 57 13.22 23.76 0.98
CA ASN A 57 13.91 25.01 1.30
C ASN A 57 13.14 25.85 2.31
N TRP A 58 11.81 25.94 2.16
CA TRP A 58 10.99 26.73 3.06
C TRP A 58 10.79 26.09 4.45
N LEU A 59 10.54 24.77 4.51
CA LEU A 59 10.24 24.08 5.77
C LEU A 59 11.49 23.66 6.55
N MET A 60 12.63 23.48 5.86
CA MET A 60 13.86 22.94 6.43
C MET A 60 15.10 23.44 5.64
N PRO A 61 15.42 24.74 5.76
CA PRO A 61 16.55 25.38 5.06
C PRO A 61 17.92 24.86 5.52
N GLU A 62 17.98 24.25 6.71
CA GLU A 62 19.19 23.64 7.26
C GLU A 62 18.85 22.32 7.96
N LEU A 63 19.86 21.49 8.20
CA LEU A 63 19.68 20.24 8.93
C LEU A 63 19.23 20.56 10.35
N PRO A 64 18.04 20.12 10.80
CA PRO A 64 17.55 20.47 12.12
C PRO A 64 18.48 19.92 13.19
N GLY A 65 18.63 20.65 14.30
CA GLY A 65 19.38 20.18 15.46
C GLY A 65 18.71 18.99 16.17
N LYS A 66 19.53 18.21 16.91
CA LYS A 66 19.11 16.97 17.59
C LYS A 66 17.86 17.16 18.47
N MET A 67 17.83 18.22 19.26
CA MET A 67 16.75 18.48 20.22
C MET A 67 15.41 18.74 19.52
N LEU A 68 15.42 19.52 18.42
CA LEU A 68 14.20 19.79 17.65
C LEU A 68 13.66 18.49 17.03
N PHE A 69 14.53 17.71 16.41
CA PHE A 69 14.15 16.43 15.80
C PHE A 69 13.56 15.45 16.81
N LEU A 70 14.20 15.29 17.98
CA LEU A 70 13.72 14.41 19.05
C LEU A 70 12.40 14.92 19.64
N SER A 71 12.22 16.23 19.77
CA SER A 71 10.97 16.83 20.28
C SER A 71 9.80 16.56 19.33
N ILE A 72 9.99 16.73 18.01
CA ILE A 72 8.97 16.44 17.00
C ILE A 72 8.68 14.93 16.94
N THR A 73 9.69 14.09 17.11
CA THR A 73 9.52 12.63 17.21
C THR A 73 8.69 12.25 18.44
N ALA A 74 9.00 12.82 19.60
CA ALA A 74 8.27 12.56 20.84
C ALA A 74 6.82 13.01 20.72
N LEU A 75 6.57 14.19 20.15
CA LEU A 75 5.22 14.67 19.86
C LEU A 75 4.45 13.70 18.94
N ALA A 76 5.07 13.24 17.85
CA ALA A 76 4.47 12.24 16.95
C ALA A 76 4.13 10.93 17.69
N ALA A 77 5.04 10.45 18.54
CA ALA A 77 4.83 9.25 19.34
C ALA A 77 3.63 9.41 20.31
N ILE A 78 3.56 10.54 21.02
CA ILE A 78 2.45 10.86 21.95
C ILE A 78 1.13 10.93 21.18
N LEU A 79 1.05 11.66 20.08
CA LEU A 79 -0.16 11.78 19.26
C LEU A 79 -0.63 10.40 18.73
N ASN A 80 0.30 9.56 18.30
CA ASN A 80 0.01 8.21 17.82
C ASN A 80 -0.47 7.29 18.95
N LEU A 81 0.19 7.34 20.12
CA LEU A 81 -0.20 6.57 21.31
C LEU A 81 -1.56 6.97 21.84
N LEU A 82 -1.88 8.28 21.89
CA LEU A 82 -3.19 8.76 22.31
C LEU A 82 -4.32 8.20 21.43
N GLN A 83 -4.10 8.10 20.12
CA GLN A 83 -5.06 7.50 19.20
C GLN A 83 -5.18 5.98 19.40
N LEU A 84 -4.07 5.29 19.67
CA LEU A 84 -4.04 3.86 19.97
C LEU A 84 -4.81 3.56 21.28
N ILE A 85 -4.57 4.32 22.34
CA ILE A 85 -5.21 4.15 23.66
C ILE A 85 -6.70 4.46 23.59
N ARG A 86 -7.07 5.57 22.92
CA ARG A 86 -8.49 5.96 22.77
C ARG A 86 -9.25 5.06 21.79
N LEU A 87 -8.55 4.22 21.03
CA LEU A 87 -9.11 3.36 19.98
C LEU A 87 -10.04 4.13 19.03
N ARG A 88 -9.67 5.39 18.75
CA ARG A 88 -10.43 6.34 17.94
C ARG A 88 -9.47 7.12 17.06
N ASN A 89 -9.84 7.28 15.80
CA ASN A 89 -9.17 8.21 14.89
C ASN A 89 -9.85 9.58 15.01
N SER A 90 -9.09 10.59 15.46
CA SER A 90 -9.56 11.97 15.61
C SER A 90 -8.79 12.84 14.64
N ALA A 91 -9.49 13.58 13.76
CA ALA A 91 -8.88 14.50 12.81
C ALA A 91 -7.93 15.50 13.49
N TRP A 92 -8.30 15.99 14.68
CA TRP A 92 -7.49 16.90 15.49
C TRP A 92 -6.17 16.33 15.99
N LEU A 93 -6.10 15.01 16.20
CA LEU A 93 -4.84 14.34 16.55
C LEU A 93 -4.11 13.87 15.28
N GLN A 94 -4.86 13.55 14.24
CA GLN A 94 -4.34 12.96 13.03
C GLN A 94 -3.64 13.96 12.11
N LEU A 95 -4.19 15.17 11.97
CA LEU A 95 -3.56 16.24 11.20
C LEU A 95 -2.17 16.61 11.75
N PRO A 96 -2.00 16.99 13.04
CA PRO A 96 -0.69 17.30 13.57
C PRO A 96 0.25 16.09 13.53
N LEU A 97 -0.25 14.87 13.73
CA LEU A 97 0.57 13.66 13.56
C LEU A 97 1.09 13.53 12.11
N ALA A 98 0.21 13.68 11.11
CA ALA A 98 0.61 13.62 9.70
C ALA A 98 1.65 14.71 9.35
N LEU A 99 1.49 15.92 9.90
CA LEU A 99 2.46 17.01 9.74
C LEU A 99 3.80 16.69 10.40
N CYS A 100 3.82 16.14 11.62
CA CYS A 100 5.05 15.69 12.26
C CYS A 100 5.74 14.59 11.44
N LEU A 101 4.99 13.60 10.94
CA LEU A 101 5.56 12.52 10.13
C LEU A 101 6.11 13.05 8.80
N LEU A 102 5.43 13.99 8.15
CA LEU A 102 5.92 14.68 6.96
C LEU A 102 7.24 15.39 7.28
N TRP A 103 7.27 16.18 8.34
CA TRP A 103 8.47 16.92 8.76
C TRP A 103 9.64 15.98 9.06
N LEU A 104 9.42 14.86 9.75
CA LEU A 104 10.45 13.87 10.07
C LEU A 104 11.00 13.13 8.83
N ASN A 105 10.30 13.16 7.70
CA ASN A 105 10.80 12.63 6.43
C ASN A 105 11.71 13.62 5.68
N LEU A 106 11.55 14.93 5.91
CA LEU A 106 12.29 15.94 5.17
C LEU A 106 13.82 15.76 5.28
N PRO A 107 14.42 15.47 6.47
CA PRO A 107 15.86 15.22 6.57
C PRO A 107 16.33 14.08 5.66
N GLN A 108 15.55 12.99 5.55
CA GLN A 108 15.91 11.86 4.69
C GLN A 108 15.84 12.24 3.20
N TRP A 109 14.89 13.09 2.82
CA TRP A 109 14.74 13.54 1.44
C TRP A 109 15.82 14.55 1.03
N SER A 110 16.39 15.31 1.98
CA SER A 110 17.46 16.26 1.70
C SER A 110 18.84 15.61 1.50
N TYR A 111 19.07 14.37 1.91
CA TYR A 111 20.38 13.68 1.74
C TYR A 111 20.50 12.86 0.45
N GLY A 112 19.82 13.30 -0.62
CA GLY A 112 19.94 12.72 -1.94
C GLY A 112 19.11 11.45 -2.17
N PHE A 113 18.29 11.53 -3.21
CA PHE A 113 17.85 10.37 -4.01
C PHE A 113 16.86 9.36 -3.39
N LEU A 114 16.07 9.77 -2.40
CA LEU A 114 14.95 8.94 -1.91
C LEU A 114 13.62 9.67 -1.99
N SER A 115 13.41 10.42 -3.08
CA SER A 115 12.16 11.15 -3.37
C SER A 115 10.94 10.24 -3.58
N HIS A 116 11.07 8.92 -3.43
CA HIS A 116 9.96 7.95 -3.46
C HIS A 116 9.78 7.20 -2.14
N VAL A 117 10.65 7.41 -1.16
CA VAL A 117 10.63 6.68 0.10
C VAL A 117 9.61 7.29 1.05
N ASN A 118 8.83 6.41 1.68
CA ASN A 118 7.80 6.72 2.67
C ASN A 118 6.56 7.49 2.17
N HIS A 119 6.42 7.81 0.89
CA HIS A 119 5.22 8.51 0.39
C HIS A 119 3.92 7.79 0.70
N LEU A 120 3.87 6.47 0.48
CA LEU A 120 2.67 5.69 0.81
C LEU A 120 2.33 5.75 2.31
N PHE A 121 3.35 5.77 3.17
CA PHE A 121 3.19 5.90 4.63
C PHE A 121 2.63 7.26 5.02
N LEU A 122 3.15 8.34 4.41
CA LEU A 122 2.69 9.69 4.63
C LEU A 122 1.27 9.92 4.11
N LEU A 123 0.98 9.47 2.89
CA LEU A 123 -0.36 9.55 2.29
C LEU A 123 -1.38 8.75 3.09
N ALA A 124 -1.01 7.59 3.63
CA ALA A 124 -1.89 6.84 4.54
C ALA A 124 -2.24 7.66 5.78
N HIS A 125 -1.28 8.36 6.40
CA HIS A 125 -1.58 9.20 7.55
C HIS A 125 -2.37 10.45 7.14
N LEU A 126 -2.07 11.06 5.99
CA LEU A 126 -2.78 12.23 5.50
C LEU A 126 -4.26 11.91 5.21
N PHE A 127 -4.54 10.83 4.47
CA PHE A 127 -5.91 10.46 4.14
C PHE A 127 -6.71 9.94 5.33
N LEU A 128 -6.05 9.42 6.37
CA LEU A 128 -6.72 9.05 7.62
C LEU A 128 -7.37 10.25 8.33
N ILE A 129 -7.00 11.50 8.03
CA ILE A 129 -7.65 12.69 8.61
C ILE A 129 -9.17 12.67 8.34
N PHE A 130 -9.58 12.16 7.17
CA PHE A 130 -10.96 12.19 6.70
C PHE A 130 -11.81 11.00 7.14
N ILE A 131 -11.27 10.08 7.94
CA ILE A 131 -11.98 8.85 8.33
C ILE A 131 -12.29 8.88 9.83
N PRO A 132 -13.55 9.11 10.24
CA PRO A 132 -13.93 8.93 11.63
C PRO A 132 -13.94 7.43 11.95
N LEU A 133 -12.96 6.96 12.71
CA LEU A 133 -12.87 5.56 13.11
C LEU A 133 -13.10 5.43 14.61
N HIS A 134 -14.03 4.57 15.01
CA HIS A 134 -14.30 4.27 16.41
C HIS A 134 -14.24 2.74 16.64
N LYS A 135 -13.99 2.32 17.89
CA LYS A 135 -13.97 0.90 18.28
C LYS A 135 -15.26 0.14 17.93
N HIS A 136 -16.41 0.78 17.72
CA HIS A 136 -17.62 0.06 17.31
C HIS A 136 -17.74 -0.09 15.78
N SER A 137 -17.01 0.72 15.01
CA SER A 137 -17.07 0.76 13.54
C SER A 137 -16.48 -0.49 12.86
N TRP A 138 -15.75 -1.36 13.58
CA TRP A 138 -15.15 -2.56 12.97
C TRP A 138 -16.16 -3.65 12.63
N ARG A 139 -17.35 -3.68 13.26
CA ARG A 139 -18.37 -4.70 12.98
C ARG A 139 -19.29 -4.30 11.84
N GLN A 140 -19.75 -3.06 11.86
CA GLN A 140 -20.70 -2.51 10.90
C GLN A 140 -20.41 -1.02 10.74
N PRO A 141 -19.51 -0.63 9.82
CA PRO A 141 -19.35 0.78 9.50
C PRO A 141 -20.64 1.30 8.86
N ASP A 142 -21.06 2.51 9.23
CA ASP A 142 -22.16 3.17 8.54
C ASP A 142 -21.78 3.47 7.07
N GLN A 143 -22.79 3.85 6.26
CA GLN A 143 -22.59 4.10 4.84
C GLN A 143 -21.57 5.21 4.57
N TYR A 144 -21.54 6.24 5.42
CA TYR A 144 -20.60 7.36 5.29
C TYR A 144 -19.16 6.90 5.51
N THR A 145 -18.91 6.17 6.60
CA THR A 145 -17.62 5.58 6.97
C THR A 145 -17.16 4.61 5.89
N SER A 146 -18.06 3.76 5.36
CA SER A 146 -17.73 2.86 4.26
C SER A 146 -17.30 3.62 3.00
N LYS A 147 -17.97 4.71 2.65
CA LYS A 147 -17.59 5.56 1.51
C LYS A 147 -16.23 6.25 1.76
N ALA A 148 -16.00 6.78 2.97
CA ALA A 148 -14.74 7.40 3.35
C ALA A 148 -13.56 6.40 3.27
N ILE A 149 -13.76 5.16 3.71
CA ILE A 149 -12.77 4.08 3.58
C ILE A 149 -12.46 3.80 2.11
N ASN A 150 -13.47 3.75 1.24
CA ASN A 150 -13.25 3.55 -0.20
C ASN A 150 -12.43 4.71 -0.79
N TRP A 151 -12.74 5.96 -0.43
CA TRP A 151 -11.97 7.12 -0.88
C TRP A 151 -10.54 7.16 -0.35
N PHE A 152 -10.32 6.70 0.88
CA PHE A 152 -8.98 6.49 1.43
C PHE A 152 -8.16 5.53 0.58
N TYR A 153 -8.72 4.36 0.26
CA TYR A 153 -8.05 3.40 -0.62
C TYR A 153 -7.89 3.93 -2.04
N ALA A 154 -8.86 4.69 -2.54
CA ALA A 154 -8.77 5.33 -3.86
C ALA A 154 -7.57 6.28 -3.90
N GLY A 155 -7.41 7.14 -2.89
CA GLY A 155 -6.26 8.04 -2.79
C GLY A 155 -4.92 7.30 -2.77
N LEU A 156 -4.79 6.22 -1.98
CA LEU A 156 -3.56 5.42 -1.96
C LEU A 156 -3.29 4.74 -3.29
N LEU A 157 -4.29 4.05 -3.84
CA LEU A 157 -4.17 3.26 -5.07
C LEU A 157 -4.06 4.14 -6.31
N PHE A 158 -4.52 5.38 -6.25
CA PHE A 158 -4.38 6.36 -7.33
C PHE A 158 -2.90 6.66 -7.65
N THR A 159 -2.02 6.66 -6.63
CA THR A 159 -0.58 6.85 -6.87
C THR A 159 0.00 5.75 -7.76
N TYR A 160 -0.43 4.49 -7.55
CA TYR A 160 -0.05 3.38 -8.42
C TYR A 160 -0.71 3.48 -9.80
N THR A 161 -1.98 3.89 -9.86
CA THR A 161 -2.67 4.15 -11.14
C THR A 161 -1.94 5.19 -11.98
N LEU A 162 -1.55 6.32 -11.38
CA LEU A 162 -0.76 7.33 -12.07
C LEU A 162 0.60 6.78 -12.51
N ALA A 163 1.27 6.00 -11.66
CA ALA A 163 2.55 5.37 -12.01
C ALA A 163 2.43 4.37 -13.19
N GLY A 164 1.32 3.63 -13.29
CA GLY A 164 1.04 2.74 -14.41
C GLY A 164 0.70 3.52 -15.68
N LEU A 165 -0.25 4.46 -15.59
CA LEU A 165 -0.68 5.29 -16.72
C LEU A 165 0.45 6.13 -17.28
N TRP A 166 1.37 6.65 -16.45
CA TRP A 166 2.52 7.43 -16.91
C TRP A 166 3.50 6.61 -17.77
N LYS A 167 3.60 5.30 -17.54
CA LYS A 167 4.48 4.42 -18.33
C LYS A 167 3.98 4.23 -19.76
N ILE A 168 2.66 4.22 -19.97
CA ILE A 168 2.04 3.99 -21.28
C ILE A 168 2.50 5.01 -22.33
N PRO A 169 2.27 6.34 -22.17
CA PRO A 169 2.69 7.32 -23.17
C PRO A 169 4.22 7.38 -23.28
N SER A 170 4.97 7.16 -22.20
CA SER A 170 6.44 7.17 -22.25
C SER A 170 7.01 6.08 -23.17
N ILE A 171 6.39 4.89 -23.18
CA ILE A 171 6.81 3.79 -24.04
C ILE A 171 6.24 3.96 -25.44
N LEU A 172 4.96 4.34 -25.55
CA LEU A 172 4.34 4.58 -26.83
C LEU A 172 5.11 5.64 -27.63
N TYR A 173 5.51 6.73 -26.98
CA TYR A 173 6.34 7.76 -27.60
C TYR A 173 7.65 7.18 -28.16
N LYS A 174 8.40 6.42 -27.36
CA LYS A 174 9.67 5.80 -27.79
C LYS A 174 9.50 4.82 -28.95
N LEU A 175 8.41 4.03 -28.93
CA LEU A 175 8.09 3.10 -30.00
C LEU A 175 7.71 3.83 -31.30
N LEU A 176 6.90 4.89 -31.21
CA LEU A 176 6.45 5.66 -32.37
C LEU A 176 7.58 6.48 -32.99
N THR A 177 8.52 6.98 -32.19
CA THR A 177 9.68 7.75 -32.69
C THR A 177 10.85 6.88 -33.09
N SER A 178 10.73 5.55 -32.98
CA SER A 178 11.85 4.61 -33.19
C SER A 178 13.12 5.04 -32.44
N SER A 179 12.93 5.54 -31.21
CA SER A 179 14.06 6.04 -30.42
C SER A 179 15.07 4.90 -30.20
N PRO A 180 16.38 5.15 -30.40
CA PRO A 180 17.42 4.18 -30.09
C PRO A 180 17.60 3.96 -28.57
N ASP A 181 16.92 4.75 -27.73
CA ASP A 181 17.03 4.66 -26.28
C ASP A 181 16.46 3.35 -25.74
N VAL A 182 17.20 2.74 -24.81
CA VAL A 182 16.74 1.57 -24.07
C VAL A 182 15.43 1.91 -23.33
N HIS A 183 14.41 1.08 -23.54
CA HIS A 183 13.12 1.15 -22.86
C HIS A 183 12.77 -0.19 -22.20
N TRP A 184 11.74 -0.24 -21.36
CA TRP A 184 11.38 -1.45 -20.62
C TRP A 184 10.97 -2.64 -21.49
N LEU A 185 10.50 -2.39 -22.71
CA LEU A 185 10.23 -3.45 -23.70
C LEU A 185 11.46 -3.86 -24.53
N HIS A 186 12.63 -3.25 -24.32
CA HIS A 186 13.87 -3.66 -24.99
C HIS A 186 14.45 -4.89 -24.25
N PRO A 187 15.08 -5.86 -24.94
CA PRO A 187 15.66 -7.04 -24.28
C PRO A 187 16.62 -6.70 -23.13
N ASP A 188 17.40 -5.64 -23.28
CA ASP A 188 18.34 -5.15 -22.26
C ASP A 188 17.73 -4.15 -21.27
N GLY A 189 16.43 -3.84 -21.37
CA GLY A 189 15.78 -2.80 -20.56
C GLY A 189 15.88 -3.04 -19.06
N ALA A 190 15.62 -4.29 -18.64
CA ALA A 190 15.74 -4.67 -17.23
C ALA A 190 17.20 -4.63 -16.75
N LEU A 191 18.14 -5.09 -17.58
CA LEU A 191 19.57 -5.04 -17.25
C LEU A 191 20.04 -3.60 -17.06
N TYR A 192 19.69 -2.71 -17.98
CA TYR A 192 20.06 -1.29 -17.93
C TYR A 192 19.52 -0.64 -16.65
N ASN A 193 18.25 -0.87 -16.32
CA ASN A 193 17.64 -0.33 -15.10
C ASN A 193 18.31 -0.86 -13.81
N ALA A 194 18.64 -2.16 -13.78
CA ALA A 194 19.40 -2.75 -12.68
C ALA A 194 20.78 -2.11 -12.58
N PHE A 195 21.52 -2.00 -13.70
CA PHE A 195 22.86 -1.43 -13.73
C PHE A 195 22.90 0.01 -13.21
N VAL A 196 21.99 0.87 -13.68
CA VAL A 196 21.87 2.25 -13.19
C VAL A 196 21.66 2.28 -11.68
N SER A 197 20.74 1.46 -11.17
CA SER A 197 20.40 1.45 -9.74
C SER A 197 21.55 0.93 -8.88
N PHE A 198 22.17 -0.20 -9.25
CA PHE A 198 23.32 -0.77 -8.52
C PHE A 198 24.50 0.20 -8.51
N ARG A 199 24.78 0.88 -9.63
CA ARG A 199 25.80 1.92 -9.70
C ARG A 199 25.49 3.09 -8.77
N SER A 200 24.23 3.52 -8.65
CA SER A 200 23.84 4.59 -7.73
C SER A 200 24.08 4.24 -6.25
N TYR A 201 24.14 2.95 -5.91
CA TYR A 201 24.44 2.47 -4.56
C TYR A 201 25.89 1.99 -4.37
N ASP A 202 26.73 2.12 -5.41
CA ASP A 202 28.09 1.57 -5.42
C ASP A 202 28.14 0.08 -5.06
N LEU A 203 27.18 -0.69 -5.60
CA LEU A 203 27.07 -2.13 -5.37
C LEU A 203 27.42 -2.92 -6.64
N PRO A 204 28.12 -4.06 -6.50
CA PRO A 204 28.37 -4.96 -7.62
C PRO A 204 27.07 -5.62 -8.13
N LEU A 205 26.93 -5.74 -9.45
CA LEU A 205 25.78 -6.37 -10.08
C LEU A 205 25.92 -7.90 -10.10
N HIS A 206 25.31 -8.59 -9.12
CA HIS A 206 25.44 -10.04 -8.97
C HIS A 206 24.50 -10.88 -9.85
N PHE A 207 23.39 -10.31 -10.35
CA PHE A 207 22.31 -11.04 -11.01
C PHE A 207 22.22 -10.80 -12.53
N THR A 208 23.33 -10.48 -13.19
CA THR A 208 23.38 -10.16 -14.64
C THR A 208 22.73 -11.23 -15.51
N LYS A 209 22.93 -12.51 -15.16
CA LYS A 209 22.32 -13.66 -15.87
C LYS A 209 20.79 -13.69 -15.77
N LEU A 210 20.22 -13.23 -14.66
CA LEU A 210 18.76 -13.17 -14.47
C LEU A 210 18.12 -12.20 -15.48
N PHE A 211 18.80 -11.11 -15.82
CA PHE A 211 18.31 -10.10 -16.76
C PHE A 211 18.47 -10.53 -18.22
N THR A 212 19.57 -11.21 -18.53
CA THR A 212 19.96 -11.53 -19.92
C THR A 212 19.44 -12.87 -20.41
N ALA A 213 19.19 -13.85 -19.54
CA ALA A 213 18.79 -15.19 -19.95
C ALA A 213 17.34 -15.29 -20.46
N VAL A 214 16.44 -14.41 -19.98
CA VAL A 214 15.00 -14.49 -20.25
C VAL A 214 14.34 -13.11 -20.45
N PRO A 215 14.75 -12.34 -21.48
CA PRO A 215 14.24 -10.97 -21.69
C PRO A 215 12.71 -10.90 -21.82
N LEU A 216 12.08 -11.91 -22.44
CA LEU A 216 10.62 -12.00 -22.58
C LEU A 216 9.89 -12.00 -21.23
N VAL A 217 10.46 -12.63 -20.20
CA VAL A 217 9.85 -12.67 -18.86
C VAL A 217 9.79 -11.27 -18.26
N TRP A 218 10.83 -10.47 -18.44
CA TRP A 218 10.88 -9.09 -17.96
C TRP A 218 9.91 -8.18 -18.71
N GLN A 219 9.86 -8.29 -20.04
CA GLN A 219 8.94 -7.52 -20.87
C GLN A 219 7.47 -7.84 -20.51
N ALA A 220 7.13 -9.14 -20.39
CA ALA A 220 5.79 -9.57 -20.01
C ALA A 220 5.43 -9.13 -18.58
N SER A 221 6.35 -9.27 -17.64
CA SER A 221 6.16 -8.82 -16.25
C SER A 221 5.98 -7.30 -16.17
N PHE A 222 6.68 -6.55 -17.02
CA PHE A 222 6.53 -5.11 -17.11
C PHE A 222 5.14 -4.73 -17.65
N ILE A 223 4.66 -5.36 -18.73
CA ILE A 223 3.31 -5.13 -19.28
C ILE A 223 2.25 -5.44 -18.22
N LEU A 224 2.39 -6.59 -17.53
CA LEU A 224 1.51 -6.97 -16.43
C LEU A 224 1.51 -5.91 -15.33
N THR A 225 2.70 -5.40 -14.97
CA THR A 225 2.87 -4.33 -13.99
C THR A 225 2.15 -3.06 -14.39
N VAL A 226 2.34 -2.59 -15.62
CA VAL A 226 1.65 -1.41 -16.15
C VAL A 226 0.14 -1.61 -16.07
N TYR A 227 -0.35 -2.75 -16.56
CA TYR A 227 -1.77 -3.08 -16.54
C TYR A 227 -2.35 -3.06 -15.12
N VAL A 228 -1.78 -3.82 -14.18
CA VAL A 228 -2.30 -3.91 -12.79
C VAL A 228 -2.19 -2.57 -12.07
N GLN A 229 -1.10 -1.82 -12.26
CA GLN A 229 -0.96 -0.47 -11.72
C GLN A 229 -2.05 0.45 -12.27
N SER A 230 -2.27 0.50 -13.59
CA SER A 230 -3.29 1.36 -14.22
C SER A 230 -4.72 1.08 -13.76
N ILE A 231 -5.03 -0.13 -13.33
CA ILE A 231 -6.38 -0.49 -12.83
C ILE A 231 -6.49 -0.52 -11.30
N SER A 232 -5.41 -0.20 -10.56
CA SER A 232 -5.36 -0.41 -9.11
C SER A 232 -6.46 0.35 -8.36
N VAL A 233 -6.82 1.56 -8.81
CA VAL A 233 -7.87 2.39 -8.18
C VAL A 233 -9.23 1.67 -8.13
N PHE A 234 -9.55 0.77 -9.06
CA PHE A 234 -10.82 0.04 -9.03
C PHE A 234 -10.96 -0.87 -7.81
N ALA A 235 -9.85 -1.33 -7.22
CA ALA A 235 -9.87 -2.10 -5.98
C ALA A 235 -10.31 -1.28 -4.76
N ALA A 236 -10.27 0.05 -4.84
CA ALA A 236 -10.85 0.91 -3.80
C ALA A 236 -12.36 0.73 -3.67
N PHE A 237 -13.06 0.51 -4.80
CA PHE A 237 -14.51 0.38 -4.87
C PHE A 237 -14.98 -1.09 -4.94
N ARG A 238 -14.06 -2.02 -5.19
CA ARG A 238 -14.31 -3.47 -5.22
C ARG A 238 -13.43 -4.15 -4.18
N GLN A 239 -13.97 -4.37 -2.98
CA GLN A 239 -13.20 -4.90 -1.85
C GLN A 239 -12.57 -6.27 -2.12
N GLN A 240 -13.20 -7.10 -2.96
CA GLN A 240 -12.70 -8.39 -3.43
C GLN A 240 -11.34 -8.29 -4.14
N LEU A 241 -11.07 -7.16 -4.81
CA LEU A 241 -9.82 -6.92 -5.54
C LEU A 241 -8.67 -6.47 -4.65
N ARG A 242 -8.96 -5.88 -3.49
CA ARG A 242 -7.95 -5.32 -2.58
C ARG A 242 -6.82 -6.28 -2.23
N PRO A 243 -7.07 -7.51 -1.75
CA PRO A 243 -5.98 -8.42 -1.37
C PRO A 243 -5.14 -8.84 -2.58
N TRP A 244 -5.73 -9.00 -3.76
CA TRP A 244 -5.00 -9.35 -4.99
C TRP A 244 -4.12 -8.21 -5.48
N VAL A 245 -4.68 -7.00 -5.53
CA VAL A 245 -3.92 -5.80 -5.91
C VAL A 245 -2.82 -5.53 -4.89
N ALA A 246 -3.09 -5.69 -3.60
CA ALA A 246 -2.06 -5.55 -2.57
C ALA A 246 -0.96 -6.60 -2.68
N LEU A 247 -1.31 -7.88 -2.86
CA LEU A 247 -0.33 -8.95 -3.09
C LEU A 247 0.54 -8.63 -4.30
N PHE A 248 -0.07 -8.23 -5.42
CA PHE A 248 0.65 -7.81 -6.61
C PHE A 248 1.62 -6.66 -6.32
N LEU A 249 1.17 -5.60 -5.65
CA LEU A 249 1.99 -4.45 -5.31
C LEU A 249 3.14 -4.82 -4.34
N ILE A 250 2.90 -5.70 -3.37
CA ILE A 250 3.94 -6.22 -2.48
C ILE A 250 4.99 -6.99 -3.28
N LEU A 251 4.57 -7.93 -4.15
CA LEU A 251 5.48 -8.68 -5.00
C LEU A 251 6.28 -7.77 -5.93
N PHE A 252 5.62 -6.77 -6.53
CA PHE A 252 6.28 -5.73 -7.33
C PHE A 252 7.38 -5.03 -6.52
N HIS A 253 7.10 -4.58 -5.29
CA HIS A 253 8.09 -3.93 -4.45
C HIS A 253 9.23 -4.86 -4.05
N VAL A 254 8.95 -6.12 -3.73
CA VAL A 254 9.97 -7.14 -3.42
C VAL A 254 10.88 -7.40 -4.62
N VAL A 255 10.31 -7.57 -5.81
CA VAL A 255 11.09 -7.73 -7.05
C VAL A 255 11.96 -6.49 -7.29
N ASN A 256 11.44 -5.27 -7.10
CA ASN A 256 12.26 -4.07 -7.25
C ASN A 256 13.38 -3.96 -6.23
N MET A 257 13.15 -4.39 -4.99
CA MET A 257 14.21 -4.46 -3.98
C MET A 257 15.31 -5.45 -4.37
N LEU A 258 14.93 -6.66 -4.77
CA LEU A 258 15.89 -7.74 -5.02
C LEU A 258 16.61 -7.58 -6.38
N ALA A 259 15.87 -7.23 -7.43
CA ALA A 259 16.40 -7.16 -8.79
C ALA A 259 16.96 -5.76 -9.13
N PHE A 260 16.36 -4.70 -8.61
CA PHE A 260 16.72 -3.33 -8.99
C PHE A 260 17.27 -2.50 -7.82
N GLN A 261 17.55 -3.10 -6.66
CA GLN A 261 18.06 -2.42 -5.45
C GLN A 261 17.26 -1.18 -5.04
N THR A 262 15.96 -1.14 -5.35
CA THR A 262 15.11 -0.02 -4.98
C THR A 262 14.42 -0.30 -3.65
N HIS A 263 14.81 0.41 -2.59
CA HIS A 263 14.35 0.11 -1.23
C HIS A 263 12.91 0.57 -0.93
N PHE A 264 11.97 -0.37 -0.92
CA PHE A 264 10.53 -0.14 -0.66
C PHE A 264 10.00 -0.78 0.63
N VAL A 265 10.85 -1.07 1.61
CA VAL A 265 10.48 -1.77 2.86
C VAL A 265 9.26 -1.13 3.53
N VAL A 266 9.25 0.19 3.68
CA VAL A 266 8.15 0.90 4.34
C VAL A 266 6.85 0.80 3.55
N ALA A 267 6.90 0.85 2.21
CA ALA A 267 5.72 0.69 1.37
C ALA A 267 5.13 -0.73 1.51
N ILE A 268 5.98 -1.76 1.53
CA ILE A 268 5.57 -3.16 1.77
C ILE A 268 4.88 -3.28 3.14
N CYS A 269 5.49 -2.76 4.20
CA CYS A 269 4.90 -2.80 5.54
C CYS A 269 3.56 -2.06 5.62
N VAL A 270 3.42 -0.91 4.96
CA VAL A 270 2.15 -0.17 4.90
C VAL A 270 1.08 -0.94 4.13
N LEU A 271 1.43 -1.55 2.99
CA LEU A 271 0.50 -2.41 2.23
C LEU A 271 0.06 -3.60 3.09
N LEU A 272 0.99 -4.25 3.79
CA LEU A 272 0.64 -5.32 4.72
C LEU A 272 -0.28 -4.80 5.83
N CYS A 273 0.03 -3.69 6.49
CA CYS A 273 -0.84 -3.14 7.53
C CYS A 273 -2.26 -2.86 6.98
N LEU A 274 -2.38 -2.23 5.82
CA LEU A 274 -3.64 -1.71 5.30
C LEU A 274 -4.43 -2.66 4.39
N PHE A 275 -3.82 -3.74 3.90
CA PHE A 275 -4.44 -4.67 2.94
C PHE A 275 -4.35 -6.16 3.35
N LEU A 276 -3.91 -6.47 4.58
CA LEU A 276 -3.98 -7.82 5.14
C LEU A 276 -5.42 -8.23 5.50
N PRO A 277 -5.89 -9.42 5.07
CA PRO A 277 -7.23 -9.90 5.40
C PRO A 277 -7.30 -10.38 6.86
N TYR A 278 -7.39 -9.44 7.79
CA TYR A 278 -7.36 -9.71 9.24
C TYR A 278 -8.44 -10.70 9.70
N ASP A 279 -9.58 -10.74 9.03
CA ASP A 279 -10.68 -11.67 9.29
C ASP A 279 -10.32 -13.13 9.00
N LEU A 280 -9.48 -13.36 7.99
CA LEU A 280 -8.94 -14.69 7.71
C LEU A 280 -7.86 -15.11 8.71
N LEU A 281 -7.02 -14.16 9.15
CA LEU A 281 -5.88 -14.46 10.02
C LEU A 281 -6.23 -14.51 11.51
N LEU A 282 -7.22 -13.73 11.94
CA LEU A 282 -7.63 -13.61 13.34
C LEU A 282 -9.10 -13.99 13.53
N PRO A 283 -9.58 -15.14 13.03
CA PRO A 283 -10.99 -15.48 13.00
C PRO A 283 -11.64 -15.50 14.39
N ALA A 284 -10.86 -15.76 15.45
CA ALA A 284 -11.32 -15.71 16.83
C ALA A 284 -11.84 -14.34 17.27
N LEU A 285 -11.25 -13.25 16.77
CA LEU A 285 -11.69 -11.88 17.07
C LEU A 285 -13.02 -11.52 16.39
N PHE A 286 -13.35 -12.20 15.30
CA PHE A 286 -14.54 -11.97 14.48
C PHE A 286 -15.67 -12.96 14.74
N ARG A 287 -15.47 -13.94 15.62
CA ARG A 287 -16.58 -14.82 16.02
C ARG A 287 -17.63 -13.95 16.72
N PRO A 288 -18.88 -13.92 16.23
CA PRO A 288 -19.95 -13.33 17.01
C PRO A 288 -19.93 -14.05 18.36
N LYS A 289 -19.85 -13.29 19.47
CA LYS A 289 -20.17 -13.85 20.78
C LYS A 289 -21.58 -14.40 20.61
N SER A 290 -21.72 -15.72 20.55
CA SER A 290 -23.05 -16.34 20.53
C SER A 290 -23.79 -15.70 21.67
N LEU A 291 -24.94 -15.09 21.39
CA LEU A 291 -25.86 -14.64 22.42
C LEU A 291 -26.18 -15.89 23.23
N SER A 292 -25.43 -16.12 24.31
CA SER A 292 -25.40 -17.34 25.11
C SER A 292 -26.64 -17.46 26.00
N GLY A 293 -27.77 -16.95 25.50
CA GLY A 293 -29.05 -16.92 26.20
C GLY A 293 -30.26 -16.90 25.27
N SER A 294 -30.08 -16.95 23.94
CA SER A 294 -31.21 -17.18 23.03
C SER A 294 -31.11 -18.58 22.44
N PRO A 295 -31.99 -19.53 22.83
CA PRO A 295 -32.01 -20.89 22.30
C PRO A 295 -32.47 -20.97 20.84
N HIS A 296 -32.90 -19.85 20.24
CA HIS A 296 -33.26 -19.82 18.84
C HIS A 296 -32.06 -19.42 17.97
N ILE A 297 -31.70 -20.37 17.10
CA ILE A 297 -30.68 -20.28 16.05
C ILE A 297 -29.27 -20.53 16.57
N ALA A 298 -29.06 -21.75 17.08
CA ALA A 298 -27.80 -22.44 16.83
C ALA A 298 -27.60 -22.46 15.30
N ALA A 299 -26.90 -21.46 14.77
CA ALA A 299 -26.45 -21.45 13.38
C ALA A 299 -25.77 -22.81 13.16
N THR A 300 -26.44 -23.65 12.37
CA THR A 300 -26.08 -25.05 12.21
C THR A 300 -24.63 -25.14 11.74
N SER A 301 -23.93 -26.24 12.04
CA SER A 301 -22.59 -26.50 11.50
C SER A 301 -22.53 -26.26 9.98
N LEU A 302 -23.63 -26.55 9.29
CA LEU A 302 -23.89 -26.28 7.87
C LEU A 302 -23.88 -24.79 7.53
N GLU A 303 -24.55 -23.92 8.29
CA GLU A 303 -24.54 -22.49 7.99
C GLU A 303 -23.16 -21.85 8.18
N ARG A 304 -22.41 -22.31 9.18
CA ARG A 304 -21.00 -21.93 9.35
C ARG A 304 -20.15 -22.40 8.18
N GLN A 305 -20.34 -23.64 7.72
CA GLN A 305 -19.65 -24.19 6.56
C GLN A 305 -20.00 -23.43 5.27
N ARG A 306 -21.29 -23.11 5.06
CA ARG A 306 -21.77 -22.29 3.94
C ARG A 306 -21.13 -20.91 3.93
N ASN A 307 -21.07 -20.25 5.09
CA ASN A 307 -20.44 -18.93 5.21
C ASN A 307 -18.93 -18.99 4.93
N ARG A 308 -18.22 -20.02 5.41
CA ARG A 308 -16.80 -20.22 5.09
C ARG A 308 -16.55 -20.46 3.62
N LEU A 309 -17.35 -21.32 2.99
CA LEU A 309 -17.26 -21.56 1.55
C LEU A 309 -17.53 -20.27 0.79
N SER A 310 -18.57 -19.53 1.14
CA SER A 310 -18.87 -18.24 0.51
C SER A 310 -17.74 -17.22 0.66
N GLN A 311 -17.05 -17.17 1.80
CA GLN A 311 -15.87 -16.32 2.00
C GLN A 311 -14.67 -16.76 1.15
N ARG A 312 -14.38 -18.07 1.09
CA ARG A 312 -13.31 -18.57 0.20
C ARG A 312 -13.58 -18.23 -1.27
N HIS A 313 -14.82 -18.44 -1.72
CA HIS A 313 -15.22 -18.07 -3.07
C HIS A 313 -15.20 -16.55 -3.27
N TYR A 314 -15.46 -15.74 -2.24
CA TYR A 314 -15.35 -14.28 -2.31
C TYR A 314 -13.93 -13.84 -2.68
N TYR A 315 -12.90 -14.37 -2.01
CA TYR A 315 -11.52 -14.04 -2.34
C TYR A 315 -11.11 -14.60 -3.70
N LEU A 316 -11.42 -15.87 -3.99
CA LEU A 316 -11.06 -16.48 -5.28
C LEU A 316 -11.75 -15.81 -6.48
N SER A 317 -13.01 -15.42 -6.33
CA SER A 317 -13.75 -14.68 -7.37
C SER A 317 -13.21 -13.27 -7.59
N GLY A 318 -12.46 -12.71 -6.64
CA GLY A 318 -11.77 -11.43 -6.77
C GLY A 318 -11.00 -11.30 -8.08
N ILE A 319 -10.26 -12.33 -8.49
CA ILE A 319 -9.50 -12.34 -9.75
C ILE A 319 -10.41 -12.10 -10.97
N LEU A 320 -11.63 -12.63 -10.95
CA LEU A 320 -12.60 -12.46 -12.04
C LEU A 320 -13.13 -11.03 -12.17
N TYR A 321 -12.90 -10.17 -11.17
CA TYR A 321 -13.26 -8.75 -11.23
C TYR A 321 -12.15 -7.88 -11.84
N LEU A 322 -10.99 -8.43 -12.20
CA LEU A 322 -9.98 -7.69 -12.95
C LEU A 322 -10.52 -7.37 -14.36
N PRO A 323 -10.55 -6.09 -14.77
CA PRO A 323 -11.08 -5.68 -16.08
C PRO A 323 -10.42 -6.41 -17.25
N GLY A 324 -11.16 -7.24 -17.99
CA GLY A 324 -10.63 -8.02 -19.11
C GLY A 324 -10.51 -9.53 -18.82
N LEU A 325 -10.19 -9.94 -17.58
CA LEU A 325 -10.26 -11.36 -17.20
C LEU A 325 -11.70 -11.87 -17.19
N ARG A 326 -12.66 -11.03 -16.77
CA ARG A 326 -14.09 -11.35 -16.87
C ARG A 326 -14.50 -11.58 -18.33
N THR A 327 -14.07 -10.70 -19.23
CA THR A 327 -14.38 -10.79 -20.66
C THR A 327 -13.77 -12.05 -21.25
N LEU A 328 -12.48 -12.33 -20.97
CA LEU A 328 -11.82 -13.56 -21.39
C LEU A 328 -12.54 -14.81 -20.88
N ALA A 329 -12.90 -14.86 -19.59
CA ALA A 329 -13.63 -15.97 -19.00
C ALA A 329 -15.01 -16.18 -19.64
N GLN A 330 -15.70 -15.08 -20.00
CA GLN A 330 -16.98 -15.14 -20.71
C GLN A 330 -16.82 -15.63 -22.15
N THR A 331 -15.77 -15.21 -22.85
CA THR A 331 -15.46 -15.62 -24.23
C THR A 331 -14.98 -17.06 -24.32
N LEU A 332 -14.30 -17.60 -23.30
CA LEU A 332 -13.79 -18.97 -23.27
C LEU A 332 -14.85 -20.00 -22.83
N ARG A 333 -15.94 -19.56 -22.19
CA ARG A 333 -17.04 -20.42 -21.72
C ARG A 333 -17.75 -21.27 -22.79
N PRO A 334 -17.92 -20.85 -24.05
CA PRO A 334 -18.55 -21.67 -25.09
C PRO A 334 -17.69 -22.86 -25.52
N PHE A 335 -16.37 -22.84 -25.28
CA PHE A 335 -15.43 -23.90 -25.66
C PHE A 335 -15.29 -25.00 -24.60
N GLN A 336 -16.06 -24.93 -23.51
CA GLN A 336 -16.06 -25.92 -22.43
C GLN A 336 -17.32 -26.79 -22.40
N LYS A 337 -18.20 -26.65 -23.40
CA LYS A 337 -19.27 -27.60 -23.70
C LYS A 337 -18.78 -28.52 -24.80
#